data_AF-A0A059FX29-F1
#
_entry.id   AF-A0A059FX29-F1
#
_cell.length_a   1.000
_cell.length_b   1.000
_cell.length_c   1.000
_cell.angle_alpha   90.00
_cell.angle_beta   90.00
_cell.angle_gamma   90.00
#
_symmetry.space_group_name_H-M   'P 1'
#
loop_
_entity.id
_entity.type
_entity.pdbx_description
1 polymer ?
#
loop_
_entity_poly.entity_id
_entity_poly.type
_entity_poly.pdbx_seq_one_letter_code
_entity_poly.pdbx_strand_id
1 'polypeptide(L)'
;SFTKKFERIFVPLIILLAVITSLAFLVLDEAPSDSFYRAMAVLVAASPCALAIATPSAILSGVARAARGGVLIKGGAPLEALGRVDAIAFDKTGTLTEGDPRLVDIAPYGDATEAELLTVSAAVEALSDHPLAQAVVRDARTR
;
A
#
# COMPACT_ATOMS: atom_id res chain seq x y z
N SER A 1 6.73 9.82 8.74
CA SER A 1 7.92 9.36 8.00
C SER A 1 9.13 9.35 8.91
N PHE A 2 10.00 8.35 8.74
CA PHE A 2 11.30 8.22 9.42
C PHE A 2 12.13 9.51 9.30
N THR A 3 12.16 10.12 8.12
CA THR A 3 12.91 11.36 7.82
C THR A 3 12.55 12.50 8.78
N LYS A 4 11.26 12.73 9.05
CA LYS A 4 10.82 13.78 10.00
C LYS A 4 11.28 13.52 11.44
N LYS A 5 11.34 12.25 11.86
CA LYS A 5 11.83 11.89 13.21
C LYS A 5 13.34 12.08 13.30
N PHE A 6 14.07 11.70 12.25
CA PHE A 6 15.50 11.89 12.14
C PHE A 6 15.87 13.39 12.16
N GLU A 7 15.27 14.20 11.28
CA GLU A 7 15.53 15.64 11.18
C GLU A 7 15.28 16.38 12.51
N ARG A 8 14.23 15.99 13.24
CA ARG A 8 13.89 16.59 14.55
C ARG A 8 15.01 16.44 15.58
N ILE A 9 15.84 15.40 15.46
CA ILE A 9 16.97 15.15 16.37
C ILE A 9 18.27 15.66 15.74
N PHE A 10 18.47 15.40 14.46
CA PHE A 10 19.69 15.69 13.71
C PHE A 10 19.96 17.18 13.59
N VAL A 11 18.97 17.98 13.19
CA VAL A 11 19.12 19.43 12.99
C VAL A 11 19.57 20.16 14.26
N PRO A 12 18.90 20.02 15.42
CA PRO A 12 19.34 20.71 16.62
C PRO A 12 20.71 20.23 17.11
N LEU A 13 21.04 18.95 16.92
CA LEU A 13 22.35 18.41 17.29
C LEU A 13 23.48 19.04 16.45
N ILE A 14 23.29 19.17 15.14
CA ILE A 14 24.27 19.80 14.24
C ILE A 14 24.41 21.30 14.52
N ILE A 15 23.30 21.99 14.81
CA ILE A 15 23.34 23.41 15.20
C ILE A 15 24.11 23.58 16.51
N LEU A 16 23.84 22.72 17.51
CA LEU A 16 24.56 22.74 18.78
C LEU A 16 26.06 22.50 18.56
N LEU A 17 26.41 21.49 17.76
CA LEU A 17 27.79 21.19 17.42
C LEU A 17 28.46 22.39 16.73
N ALA A 18 27.79 23.03 15.77
CA ALA A 18 28.28 24.21 15.08
C ALA A 18 28.54 25.37 16.05
N VAL A 19 27.63 25.63 16.99
CA VAL A 19 27.80 26.66 18.04
C VAL A 19 29.01 26.34 18.93
N ILE A 20 29.14 25.09 19.37
CA ILE A 20 30.28 24.65 20.19
C ILE A 20 31.59 24.84 19.43
N THR A 21 31.66 24.42 18.16
CA THR A 21 32.86 24.57 17.34
C THR A 21 33.19 26.03 17.03
N SER A 22 32.18 26.90 16.92
CA SER A 22 32.37 28.34 16.72
C SER A 22 33.00 29.03 17.93
N LEU A 23 32.77 28.48 19.13
CA LEU A 23 33.32 28.98 20.40
C LEU A 23 34.63 28.29 20.81
N ALA A 24 35.22 27.47 19.94
CA ALA A 24 36.41 26.68 20.26
C ALA A 24 37.65 27.55 20.63
N PHE A 25 37.77 28.74 20.05
CA PHE A 25 38.81 29.73 20.38
C PHE A 25 38.85 30.15 21.86
N LEU A 26 37.80 29.89 22.65
CA LEU A 26 37.79 30.18 24.09
C LEU A 26 38.64 29.18 24.89
N VAL A 27 38.92 28.01 24.33
CA VAL A 27 39.65 26.92 24.99
C VAL A 27 40.93 26.56 24.22
N LEU A 28 40.90 26.69 22.90
CA LEU A 28 42.03 26.47 22.01
C LEU A 28 42.69 27.81 21.67
N ASP A 29 44.03 27.82 21.61
CA ASP A 29 44.82 28.98 21.20
C ASP A 29 44.76 29.15 19.66
N GLU A 30 43.60 29.56 19.16
CA GLU A 30 43.32 29.76 17.74
C GLU A 30 42.53 31.06 17.50
N ALA A 31 42.61 31.59 16.27
CA ALA A 31 41.89 32.82 15.92
C ALA A 31 40.36 32.57 15.84
N PRO A 32 39.50 33.54 16.22
CA PRO A 32 38.05 33.40 16.09
C PRO A 32 37.58 33.09 14.65
N SER A 33 38.33 33.55 13.65
CA SER A 33 38.08 33.22 12.23
C SER A 33 38.20 31.73 11.94
N ASP A 34 39.13 31.05 12.60
CA ASP A 34 39.44 29.64 12.34
C ASP A 34 38.39 28.74 12.98
N SER A 35 37.95 29.06 14.20
CA SER A 35 36.80 28.40 14.85
C SER A 35 35.51 28.58 14.04
N PHE A 36 35.27 29.79 13.51
CA PHE A 36 34.11 30.06 12.65
C PHE A 36 34.18 29.26 11.34
N TYR A 37 35.35 29.18 10.70
CA TYR A 37 35.55 28.38 9.48
C TYR A 37 35.27 26.89 9.74
N ARG A 38 35.71 26.36 10.89
CA ARG A 38 35.41 24.98 11.29
C ARG A 38 33.92 24.75 11.51
N ALA A 39 33.21 25.69 12.14
CA ALA A 39 31.75 25.60 12.32
C ALA A 39 31.02 25.54 10.96
N MET A 40 31.46 26.35 9.99
CA MET A 40 30.93 26.26 8.62
C MET A 40 31.21 24.90 7.98
N ALA A 41 32.42 24.37 8.13
CA ALA A 41 32.77 23.04 7.61
C ALA A 41 31.87 21.94 8.19
N VAL A 42 31.55 22.00 9.50
CA VAL A 42 30.61 21.08 10.15
C VAL A 42 29.22 21.16 9.51
N LEU A 43 28.69 22.38 9.32
CA LEU A 43 27.36 22.57 8.72
C LEU A 43 27.30 22.05 7.29
N VAL A 44 28.33 22.30 6.49
CA VAL A 44 28.41 21.82 5.10
C VAL A 44 28.53 20.30 5.05
N ALA A 45 29.39 19.72 5.89
CA ALA A 45 29.59 18.27 5.96
C ALA A 45 28.34 17.53 6.44
N ALA A 46 27.51 18.17 7.28
CA ALA A 46 26.28 17.60 7.82
C ALA A 46 25.09 17.60 6.84
N SER A 47 25.28 18.04 5.58
CA SER A 47 24.19 18.14 4.61
C SER A 47 23.52 16.78 4.32
N PRO A 48 22.19 16.63 4.53
CA PRO A 48 21.49 15.35 4.40
C PRO A 48 21.07 15.00 2.96
N CYS A 49 21.81 15.44 1.94
CA CYS A 49 21.43 15.27 0.53
C CYS A 49 21.07 13.83 0.14
N ALA A 50 21.86 12.85 0.60
CA ALA A 50 21.62 11.44 0.32
C ALA A 50 20.32 10.92 0.99
N LEU A 51 20.01 11.42 2.19
CA LEU A 51 18.78 11.04 2.90
C LEU A 51 17.52 11.55 2.19
N ALA A 52 17.60 12.76 1.62
CA ALA A 52 16.47 13.37 0.92
C ALA A 52 16.01 12.56 -0.30
N ILE A 53 16.95 11.88 -0.99
CA ILE A 53 16.65 11.07 -2.17
C ILE A 53 16.39 9.59 -1.85
N ALA A 54 16.85 9.09 -0.70
CA ALA A 54 16.77 7.67 -0.36
C ALA A 54 15.33 7.12 -0.37
N THR A 55 14.41 7.79 0.34
CA THR A 55 13.01 7.36 0.45
C THR A 55 12.25 7.41 -0.88
N PRO A 56 12.21 8.53 -1.64
CA PRO A 56 11.47 8.57 -2.90
C PRO A 56 12.04 7.59 -3.95
N SER A 57 13.36 7.40 -4.01
CA SER A 57 13.96 6.42 -4.93
C SER A 57 13.60 4.97 -4.60
N ALA A 58 13.55 4.62 -3.31
CA ALA A 58 13.11 3.30 -2.88
C ALA A 58 11.62 3.06 -3.16
N ILE A 59 10.77 4.05 -2.86
CA ILE A 59 9.33 3.99 -3.11
C ILE A 59 9.05 3.85 -4.61
N LEU A 60 9.66 4.70 -5.45
CA LEU A 60 9.46 4.65 -6.90
C LEU A 60 9.88 3.30 -7.48
N SER A 61 11.02 2.78 -7.03
CA SER A 61 11.51 1.46 -7.45
C SER A 61 10.56 0.34 -7.01
N GLY A 62 10.02 0.42 -5.79
CA GLY A 62 9.04 -0.52 -5.26
C GLY A 62 7.72 -0.50 -6.05
N VAL A 63 7.18 0.68 -6.31
CA VAL A 63 5.95 0.87 -7.11
C VAL A 63 6.16 0.34 -8.54
N ALA A 64 7.28 0.68 -9.19
CA ALA A 64 7.58 0.20 -10.53
C ALA A 64 7.69 -1.33 -10.59
N ARG A 65 8.28 -1.96 -9.57
CA ARG A 65 8.36 -3.41 -9.46
C ARG A 65 6.97 -4.04 -9.25
N ALA A 66 6.15 -3.47 -8.37
CA ALA A 66 4.80 -3.95 -8.11
C ALA A 66 3.92 -3.87 -9.37
N ALA A 67 4.01 -2.74 -10.11
CA ALA A 67 3.28 -2.54 -11.35
C ALA A 67 3.66 -3.59 -12.42
N ARG A 68 4.95 -3.94 -12.54
CA ARG A 68 5.39 -5.05 -13.43
C ARG A 68 4.81 -6.41 -13.04
N GLY A 69 4.42 -6.58 -11.77
CA GLY A 69 3.73 -7.77 -11.28
C GLY A 69 2.20 -7.68 -11.32
N GLY A 70 1.63 -6.66 -11.97
CA GLY A 70 0.18 -6.46 -12.03
C GLY A 70 -0.45 -5.87 -10.75
N VAL A 71 0.36 -5.37 -9.82
CA VAL A 71 -0.12 -4.79 -8.56
C VAL A 71 -0.10 -3.26 -8.65
N LEU A 72 -1.27 -2.64 -8.60
CA LEU A 72 -1.41 -1.18 -8.59
C LEU A 72 -1.27 -0.63 -7.16
N ILE A 73 -0.25 0.21 -6.93
CA ILE A 73 -0.03 0.89 -5.65
C ILE A 73 -0.23 2.39 -5.83
N LYS A 74 -1.23 2.95 -5.13
CA LYS A 74 -1.62 4.37 -5.24
C LYS A 74 -0.78 5.26 -4.31
N GLY A 75 0.52 5.37 -4.60
CA GLY A 75 1.46 6.26 -3.90
C GLY A 75 2.36 5.57 -2.85
N GLY A 76 3.19 6.37 -2.18
CA GLY A 76 4.20 5.86 -1.25
C GLY A 76 3.67 5.41 0.11
N ALA A 77 2.69 6.11 0.67
CA ALA A 77 2.14 5.79 1.99
C ALA A 77 1.50 4.39 2.05
N PRO A 78 0.69 3.94 1.06
CA PRO A 78 0.21 2.56 1.02
C PRO A 78 1.34 1.53 0.91
N LEU A 79 2.41 1.81 0.16
CA LEU A 79 3.57 0.91 0.06
C LEU A 79 4.29 0.76 1.40
N GLU A 80 4.52 1.87 2.11
CA GLU A 80 5.11 1.84 3.45
C GLU A 80 4.22 1.10 4.45
N ALA A 81 2.90 1.31 4.39
CA ALA A 81 1.93 0.65 5.25
C ALA A 81 1.92 -0.87 5.00
N LEU A 82 1.94 -1.29 3.73
CA LEU A 82 1.98 -2.70 3.33
C LEU A 82 3.16 -3.45 3.96
N GLY A 83 4.33 -2.80 4.06
CA GLY A 83 5.52 -3.39 4.70
C GLY A 83 5.42 -3.60 6.21
N ARG A 84 4.31 -3.18 6.85
CA ARG A 84 4.04 -3.32 8.29
C ARG A 84 2.77 -4.09 8.60
N VAL A 85 2.15 -4.69 7.59
CA VAL A 85 0.91 -5.45 7.77
C VAL A 85 1.25 -6.82 8.37
N ASP A 86 0.61 -7.15 9.49
CA ASP A 86 0.76 -8.46 10.15
C ASP A 86 -0.38 -9.43 9.83
N ALA A 87 -1.52 -8.92 9.36
CA ALA A 87 -2.72 -9.70 9.07
C ALA A 87 -3.43 -9.19 7.82
N ILE A 88 -3.96 -10.12 7.03
CA ILE A 88 -4.75 -9.82 5.83
C ILE A 88 -6.16 -10.37 6.05
N ALA A 89 -7.17 -9.50 5.99
CA ALA A 89 -8.56 -9.90 5.94
C ALA A 89 -9.04 -9.86 4.49
N PHE A 90 -9.53 -10.98 3.99
CA PHE A 90 -10.11 -11.08 2.66
C PHE A 90 -11.62 -10.94 2.74
N ASP A 91 -12.19 -10.13 1.84
CA ASP A 91 -13.60 -10.29 1.52
C ASP A 91 -13.79 -11.61 0.76
N LYS A 92 -14.96 -12.25 0.86
CA LYS A 92 -15.20 -13.51 0.16
C LYS A 92 -15.62 -13.24 -1.28
N THR A 93 -16.70 -12.51 -1.45
CA THR A 93 -17.40 -12.36 -2.73
C THR A 93 -16.62 -11.40 -3.63
N GLY A 94 -16.23 -11.84 -4.82
CA GLY A 94 -15.46 -11.02 -5.77
C GLY A 94 -13.97 -10.87 -5.45
N THR A 95 -13.49 -11.48 -4.37
CA THR A 95 -12.05 -11.53 -4.01
C THR A 95 -11.56 -12.97 -3.97
N LEU A 96 -12.16 -13.82 -3.13
CA LEU A 96 -11.86 -15.26 -3.09
C LEU A 96 -12.73 -16.04 -4.09
N THR A 97 -13.90 -15.51 -4.42
CA THR A 97 -14.81 -16.09 -5.42
C THR A 97 -14.98 -15.16 -6.61
N GLU A 98 -15.40 -15.71 -7.75
CA GLU A 98 -15.62 -14.94 -8.99
C GLU A 98 -16.74 -13.88 -8.87
N GLY A 99 -17.59 -13.97 -7.85
CA GLY A 99 -18.75 -13.08 -7.69
C GLY A 99 -19.89 -13.34 -8.68
N ASP A 100 -19.78 -14.37 -9.52
CA ASP A 100 -20.80 -14.83 -10.46
C ASP A 100 -21.47 -16.11 -9.92
N PRO A 101 -22.71 -16.05 -9.42
CA PRO A 101 -23.42 -17.23 -8.95
C PRO A 101 -23.64 -18.22 -10.09
N ARG A 102 -23.45 -19.52 -9.81
CA ARG A 102 -23.68 -20.60 -10.78
C ARG A 102 -24.56 -21.68 -10.17
N LEU A 103 -25.43 -22.26 -10.99
CA LEU A 103 -26.24 -23.41 -10.60
C LEU A 103 -25.36 -24.66 -10.54
N VAL A 104 -25.03 -25.09 -9.34
CA VAL A 104 -24.12 -26.22 -9.09
C VAL A 104 -24.83 -27.55 -8.89
N ASP A 105 -26.07 -27.53 -8.39
CA ASP A 105 -26.83 -28.72 -8.05
C ASP A 105 -28.33 -28.46 -8.25
N ILE A 106 -29.07 -29.50 -8.61
CA ILE A 106 -30.52 -29.47 -8.82
C ILE A 106 -31.09 -30.70 -8.11
N ALA A 107 -31.81 -30.47 -7.01
CA ALA A 107 -32.40 -31.54 -6.22
C ALA A 107 -33.94 -31.46 -6.28
N PRO A 108 -34.59 -32.17 -7.23
CA PRO A 108 -36.04 -32.19 -7.31
C PRO A 108 -36.66 -33.00 -6.17
N TYR A 109 -37.94 -32.72 -5.88
CA TYR A 109 -38.70 -33.38 -4.82
C TYR A 109 -39.80 -34.29 -5.38
N GLY A 110 -39.93 -35.49 -4.83
CA GLY A 110 -40.95 -36.47 -5.25
C GLY A 110 -40.65 -37.05 -6.63
N ASP A 111 -41.67 -37.07 -7.49
CA ASP A 111 -41.58 -37.62 -8.85
C ASP A 111 -41.13 -36.59 -9.89
N ALA A 112 -40.84 -35.35 -9.48
CA ALA A 112 -40.40 -34.30 -10.39
C ALA A 112 -38.99 -34.61 -10.94
N THR A 113 -38.80 -34.32 -12.22
CA THR A 113 -37.47 -34.39 -12.85
C THR A 113 -36.69 -33.10 -12.64
N GLU A 114 -35.36 -33.17 -12.73
CA GLU A 114 -34.50 -31.98 -12.71
C GLU A 114 -34.88 -30.98 -13.82
N ALA A 115 -35.24 -31.48 -15.00
CA ALA A 115 -35.64 -30.67 -16.15
C ALA A 115 -36.94 -29.91 -15.90
N GLU A 116 -37.94 -30.55 -15.28
CA GLU A 116 -39.20 -29.90 -14.92
C GLU A 116 -38.98 -28.80 -13.87
N LEU A 117 -38.22 -29.11 -12.81
CA LEU A 117 -37.89 -28.12 -11.76
C LEU A 117 -37.15 -26.92 -12.36
N LEU A 118 -36.16 -27.17 -13.22
CA LEU A 118 -35.36 -26.12 -13.84
C LEU A 118 -36.17 -25.26 -14.80
N THR A 119 -37.04 -25.87 -15.62
CA THR A 119 -37.89 -25.16 -16.59
C THR A 119 -38.86 -24.22 -15.88
N VAL A 120 -39.54 -24.70 -14.83
CA VAL A 120 -40.48 -23.89 -14.06
C VAL A 120 -39.74 -22.76 -13.33
N SER A 121 -38.62 -23.07 -12.68
CA SER A 121 -37.83 -22.07 -11.95
C SER A 121 -37.32 -20.98 -12.90
N ALA A 122 -36.80 -21.34 -14.07
CA ALA A 122 -36.36 -20.38 -15.07
C ALA A 122 -37.51 -19.51 -15.61
N ALA A 123 -38.72 -20.06 -15.78
CA ALA A 123 -39.88 -19.30 -16.23
C ALA A 123 -40.32 -18.26 -15.18
N VAL A 124 -40.31 -18.63 -13.90
CA VAL A 124 -40.64 -17.72 -12.78
C VAL A 124 -39.60 -16.62 -12.64
N GLU A 125 -38.32 -16.98 -12.73
CA GLU A 125 -37.20 -16.06 -12.53
C GLU A 125 -36.88 -15.19 -13.76
N ALA A 126 -37.54 -15.42 -14.91
CA ALA A 126 -37.25 -14.79 -16.20
C ALA A 126 -37.28 -13.24 -16.20
N LEU A 127 -38.04 -12.64 -15.28
CA LEU A 127 -38.23 -11.18 -15.19
C LEU A 127 -37.56 -10.57 -13.94
N SER A 128 -36.76 -11.35 -13.20
CA SER A 128 -36.11 -10.91 -11.98
C SER A 128 -34.68 -10.42 -12.25
N ASP A 129 -34.36 -9.23 -11.72
CA ASP A 129 -33.01 -8.66 -11.80
C ASP A 129 -32.06 -9.19 -10.72
N HIS A 130 -32.51 -10.12 -9.87
CA HIS A 130 -31.68 -10.66 -8.80
C HIS A 130 -30.54 -11.53 -9.37
N PRO A 131 -29.28 -11.41 -8.91
CA PRO A 131 -28.15 -12.18 -9.47
C PRO A 131 -28.36 -13.70 -9.47
N LEU A 132 -29.06 -14.25 -8.46
CA LEU A 132 -29.40 -15.67 -8.43
C LEU A 132 -30.44 -16.07 -9.48
N ALA A 133 -31.43 -15.20 -9.73
CA ALA A 133 -32.45 -15.43 -10.74
C ALA A 133 -31.82 -15.48 -12.14
N GLN A 134 -30.97 -14.51 -12.43
CA GLN A 134 -30.19 -14.46 -13.66
C GLN A 134 -29.33 -15.71 -13.84
N ALA A 135 -28.70 -16.20 -12.77
CA ALA A 135 -27.92 -17.44 -12.81
C ALA A 135 -28.78 -18.66 -13.15
N VAL A 136 -29.97 -18.80 -12.53
CA VAL A 136 -30.92 -19.89 -12.83
C VAL A 136 -31.36 -19.84 -14.29
N VAL A 137 -31.80 -18.69 -14.79
CA VAL A 137 -32.30 -18.52 -16.17
C VAL A 137 -31.18 -18.75 -17.20
N ARG A 138 -29.96 -18.27 -16.93
CA ARG A 138 -28.80 -18.45 -17.79
C ARG A 138 -28.40 -19.92 -17.87
N ASP A 139 -28.25 -20.57 -16.72
CA ASP A 139 -27.74 -21.95 -16.64
C ASP A 139 -28.81 -22.98 -17.04
N ALA A 140 -30.09 -22.60 -17.04
CA ALA A 140 -31.18 -23.39 -17.62
C ALA A 140 -31.14 -23.49 -19.15
N ARG A 141 -30.50 -22.54 -19.85
CA ARG A 141 -30.38 -22.56 -21.31
C ARG A 141 -29.27 -23.46 -21.84
N THR A 142 -28.32 -23.81 -20.97
CA THR A 142 -27.10 -24.57 -21.34
C THR A 142 -27.13 -26.02 -20.91
N ARG A 143 -28.20 -26.47 -20.25
CA ARG A 143 -28.47 -27.86 -19.86
C ARG A 143 -29.67 -28.38 -20.63
#